data_AF-A0A3P7KHD5-F1
#
_entry.id   AF-A0A3P7KHD5-F1
#
_cell.length_a   1.000
_cell.length_b   1.000
_cell.length_c   1.000
_cell.angle_alpha   90.00
_cell.angle_beta   90.00
_cell.angle_gamma   90.00
#
_symmetry.space_group_name_H-M   'P 1'
#
loop_
_entity.id
_entity.type
_entity.pdbx_description
1 polymer ?
#
loop_
_entity_poly.entity_id
_entity_poly.type
_entity_poly.pdbx_seq_one_letter_code
_entity_poly.pdbx_strand_id
1 'polypeptide(L)'
;MRTIVTELLTTPRVTERIASKILDDRPFASFRELERAISEVPRGMGALNAYMETLENRGILEKILDDCKDHAEAVAAEFEHLSQKRLQPKLLDNSCSLHEYQQVGLNWLIMMYEKGFNCILGDEMGLGKTIQVIAFIAYLKEANVRGPHLVVVPSSTIENWMSEFIKWCPKIRLLTYYGSQDERRQLRHMAKKKKENIDVVLTTYNMISSKHDDKKFFKNFSLHYVIYDEGHMLKNCGTDRYRNLMKGKRKILMTGTPLQNNLIELISLMYFVMTNIFTKYCEDIGQLLQHFKQQGPALESGSCSMYQKDRIEQAKQILQPYILRRLKTQVLGHLPEKHEEVIEVEMLEDQKEFVRGFDGDTSNAYGALIRLRQAANHPLLRRVQYTDSLVDKLAKTLCAKVSEV
;
A
#
# COMPACT_ATOMS: atom_id res chain seq x y z
N MET A 1 41.67 19.48 13.41
CA MET A 1 41.30 18.37 14.31
C MET A 1 40.22 18.77 15.30
N ARG A 2 40.42 19.78 16.18
CA ARG A 2 39.39 20.22 17.14
C ARG A 2 38.03 20.54 16.50
N THR A 3 38.00 21.24 15.36
CA THR A 3 36.77 21.58 14.63
C THR A 3 35.97 20.35 14.15
N ILE A 4 36.66 19.31 13.69
CA ILE A 4 36.04 18.08 13.16
C ILE A 4 35.48 17.22 14.30
N VAL A 5 36.17 17.16 15.45
CA VAL A 5 35.65 16.49 16.65
C VAL A 5 34.35 17.16 17.09
N THR A 6 34.31 18.50 17.11
CA THR A 6 33.10 19.24 17.48
C THR A 6 31.95 18.97 16.51
N GLU A 7 32.20 18.88 15.21
CA GLU A 7 31.19 18.50 14.20
C GLU A 7 30.75 17.03 14.30
N LEU A 8 31.64 16.10 14.64
CA LEU A 8 31.26 14.70 14.85
C LEU A 8 30.35 14.55 16.08
N LEU A 9 30.59 15.33 17.12
CA LEU A 9 29.79 15.31 18.36
C LEU A 9 28.40 15.93 18.19
N THR A 10 28.14 16.71 17.14
CA THR A 10 26.77 17.16 16.82
C THR A 10 25.94 16.08 16.12
N THR A 11 26.57 14.99 15.67
CA THR A 11 25.88 13.88 15.03
C THR A 11 25.19 13.01 16.09
N PRO A 12 23.88 12.70 15.94
CA PRO A 12 23.16 11.85 16.88
C PRO A 12 23.89 10.52 17.11
N ARG A 13 24.02 10.12 18.39
CA ARG A 13 24.64 8.85 18.83
C ARG A 13 26.17 8.75 18.67
N VAL A 14 26.87 9.85 18.35
CA VAL A 14 28.34 9.88 18.33
C VAL A 14 28.87 10.36 19.68
N THR A 15 29.55 9.47 20.42
CA THR A 15 30.25 9.81 21.67
C THR A 15 31.69 10.21 21.40
N GLU A 16 32.36 10.88 22.34
CA GLU A 16 33.79 11.22 22.20
C GLU A 16 34.66 10.00 21.87
N ARG A 17 34.37 8.83 22.44
CA ARG A 17 35.07 7.58 22.11
C ARG A 17 34.89 7.15 20.66
N ILE A 18 33.68 7.30 20.13
CA ILE A 18 33.36 6.96 18.72
C ILE A 18 34.01 7.99 17.79
N ALA A 19 33.93 9.28 18.12
CA ALA A 19 34.54 10.36 17.34
C ALA A 19 36.07 10.20 17.25
N SER A 20 36.73 9.90 18.36
CA SER A 20 38.18 9.63 18.36
C SER A 20 38.53 8.41 17.51
N LYS A 21 37.77 7.31 17.64
CA LYS A 21 38.01 6.11 16.83
C LYS A 21 37.83 6.35 15.34
N ILE A 22 36.82 7.13 14.94
CA ILE A 22 36.62 7.54 13.54
C ILE A 22 37.81 8.37 13.02
N LEU A 23 38.37 9.24 13.87
CA LEU A 23 39.52 10.06 13.50
C LEU A 23 40.83 9.27 13.43
N ASP A 24 40.97 8.23 14.25
CA ASP A 24 42.13 7.33 14.25
C ASP A 24 42.10 6.37 13.06
N ASP A 25 40.90 5.88 12.70
CA ASP A 25 40.71 4.90 11.61
C ASP A 25 40.55 5.56 10.22
N ARG A 26 40.49 6.89 10.12
CA ARG A 26 40.26 7.56 8.82
C ARG A 26 41.52 7.52 7.92
N PRO A 27 41.39 7.09 6.65
CA PRO A 27 42.54 6.99 5.75
C PRO A 27 43.06 8.33 5.20
N PHE A 28 42.28 9.42 5.34
CA PHE A 28 42.63 10.73 4.77
C PHE A 28 42.43 11.85 5.80
N ALA A 29 43.31 12.86 5.78
CA ALA A 29 43.24 13.96 6.74
C ALA A 29 42.20 15.03 6.35
N SER A 30 41.89 15.14 5.05
CA SER A 30 40.91 16.06 4.49
C SER A 30 40.12 15.47 3.32
N PHE A 31 38.95 16.06 3.02
CA PHE A 31 38.15 15.67 1.84
C PHE A 31 38.91 15.90 0.53
N ARG A 32 39.74 16.94 0.44
CA ARG A 32 40.57 17.21 -0.75
C ARG A 32 41.61 16.12 -1.00
N GLU A 33 42.18 15.54 0.05
CA GLU A 33 43.13 14.41 -0.07
C GLU A 33 42.42 13.15 -0.56
N LEU A 34 41.23 12.87 -0.04
CA LEU A 34 40.37 11.79 -0.51
C LEU A 34 40.04 11.97 -2.00
N GLU A 35 39.59 13.16 -2.40
CA GLU A 35 39.22 13.47 -3.79
C GLU A 35 40.41 13.29 -4.74
N ARG A 36 41.59 13.77 -4.35
CA ARG A 36 42.82 13.60 -5.13
C ARG A 36 43.19 12.13 -5.28
N ALA A 37 43.20 11.36 -4.19
CA ALA A 37 43.54 9.93 -4.23
C ALA A 37 42.53 9.12 -5.08
N ILE A 38 41.24 9.45 -4.99
CA ILE A 38 40.18 8.79 -5.76
C ILE A 38 40.22 9.18 -7.24
N SER A 39 40.68 10.40 -7.58
CA SER A 39 40.80 10.84 -8.97
C SER A 39 41.79 10.03 -9.81
N GLU A 40 42.75 9.38 -9.16
CA GLU A 40 43.75 8.50 -9.79
C GLU A 40 43.21 7.10 -10.10
N VAL A 41 42.06 6.73 -9.51
CA VAL A 41 41.41 5.43 -9.71
C VAL A 41 40.44 5.49 -10.90
N PRO A 42 40.50 4.54 -11.86
CA PRO A 42 39.52 4.46 -12.95
C PRO A 42 38.08 4.40 -12.40
N ARG A 43 37.21 5.32 -12.85
CA ARG A 43 35.83 5.52 -12.36
C ARG A 43 35.71 5.96 -10.88
N GLY A 44 36.82 6.29 -10.21
CA GLY A 44 36.82 6.70 -8.81
C GLY A 44 35.97 7.95 -8.54
N MET A 45 36.11 9.00 -9.35
CA MET A 45 35.29 10.21 -9.22
C MET A 45 33.79 9.92 -9.40
N GLY A 46 33.43 8.97 -10.28
CA GLY A 46 32.05 8.53 -10.43
C GLY A 46 31.51 7.87 -9.17
N ALA A 47 32.32 7.04 -8.51
CA ALA A 47 31.96 6.40 -7.24
C ALA A 47 31.84 7.42 -6.09
N LEU A 48 32.76 8.40 -6.00
CA LEU A 48 32.71 9.45 -4.99
C LEU A 48 31.47 10.33 -5.15
N ASN A 49 31.16 10.76 -6.38
CA ASN A 49 29.97 11.55 -6.67
C ASN A 49 28.69 10.78 -6.33
N ALA A 50 28.60 9.51 -6.71
CA ALA A 50 27.47 8.65 -6.36
C ALA A 50 27.31 8.47 -4.84
N TYR A 51 28.42 8.39 -4.10
CA TYR A 51 28.39 8.31 -2.65
C TYR A 51 27.97 9.62 -1.99
N MET A 52 28.46 10.77 -2.48
CA MET A 52 28.03 12.09 -2.03
C MET A 52 26.54 12.31 -2.25
N GLU A 53 26.04 12.00 -3.44
CA GLU A 53 24.61 12.03 -3.77
C GLU A 53 23.80 11.15 -2.80
N THR A 54 24.34 9.98 -2.43
CA THR A 54 23.71 9.11 -1.43
C THR A 54 23.63 9.76 -0.05
N LEU A 55 24.67 10.48 0.39
CA LEU A 55 24.69 11.17 1.68
C LEU A 55 23.72 12.35 1.72
N GLU A 56 23.67 13.14 0.64
CA GLU A 56 22.72 14.25 0.51
C GLU A 56 21.28 13.76 0.57
N ASN A 57 20.95 12.70 -0.18
CA ASN A 57 19.63 12.08 -0.17
C ASN A 57 19.26 11.49 1.21
N ARG A 58 20.23 10.95 1.96
CA ARG A 58 20.01 10.51 3.36
C ARG A 58 19.65 11.68 4.26
N GLY A 59 20.36 12.81 4.14
CA GLY A 59 20.05 14.02 4.91
C GLY A 59 18.67 14.60 4.60
N ILE A 60 18.21 14.51 3.35
CA ILE A 60 16.84 14.90 2.97
C ILE A 60 15.81 13.99 3.63
N LEU A 61 16.01 12.66 3.61
CA LEU A 61 15.10 11.73 4.26
C LEU A 61 15.00 11.99 5.76
N GLU A 62 16.11 12.26 6.44
CA GLU A 62 16.11 12.55 7.88
C GLU A 62 15.25 13.77 8.21
N LYS A 63 15.40 14.86 7.45
CA LYS A 63 14.55 16.06 7.58
C LYS A 63 13.06 15.74 7.34
N ILE A 64 12.76 14.95 6.31
CA ILE A 64 11.37 14.52 6.04
C ILE A 64 10.82 13.73 7.23
N LEU A 65 11.58 12.77 7.76
CA LEU A 65 11.12 11.91 8.86
C LEU A 65 10.91 12.72 10.14
N ASP A 66 11.77 13.68 10.44
CA ASP A 66 11.63 14.54 11.62
C ASP A 66 10.38 15.44 11.49
N ASP A 67 10.18 16.10 10.34
CA ASP A 67 8.95 16.88 10.08
C ASP A 67 7.68 16.01 10.22
N CYS A 68 7.71 14.80 9.66
CA CYS A 68 6.57 13.89 9.73
C CYS A 68 6.29 13.43 11.16
N LYS A 69 7.32 13.33 12.01
CA LYS A 69 7.19 12.94 13.41
C LYS A 69 6.44 13.98 14.23
N ASP A 70 6.77 15.26 14.11
CA ASP A 70 6.09 16.34 14.83
C ASP A 70 4.59 16.37 14.47
N HIS A 71 4.27 16.19 13.19
CA HIS A 71 2.89 16.08 12.73
C HIS A 71 2.19 14.82 13.27
N ALA A 72 2.88 13.69 13.35
CA ALA A 72 2.34 12.44 13.89
C ALA A 72 1.95 12.57 15.36
N GLU A 73 2.81 13.18 16.19
CA GLU A 73 2.55 13.39 17.62
C GLU A 73 1.33 14.30 17.84
N ALA A 74 1.18 15.36 17.05
CA ALA A 74 0.03 16.25 17.11
C ALA A 74 -1.30 15.54 16.77
N VAL A 75 -1.30 14.67 15.73
CA VAL A 75 -2.48 13.89 15.33
C VAL A 75 -2.84 12.85 16.40
N ALA A 76 -1.84 12.22 17.03
CA ALA A 76 -2.06 11.24 18.08
C ALA A 76 -2.76 11.86 19.31
N ALA A 77 -2.25 12.99 19.80
CA ALA A 77 -2.82 13.68 20.96
C ALA A 77 -4.29 14.08 20.74
N GLU A 78 -4.62 14.56 19.55
CA GLU A 78 -5.99 14.97 19.24
C GLU A 78 -6.98 13.81 19.12
N PHE A 79 -6.52 12.67 18.63
CA PHE A 79 -7.34 11.48 18.54
C PHE A 79 -7.79 10.98 19.92
N GLU A 80 -6.90 11.04 20.92
CA GLU A 80 -7.23 10.67 22.30
C GLU A 80 -8.40 11.49 22.84
N HIS A 81 -8.42 12.80 22.54
CA HIS A 81 -9.51 13.70 22.94
C HIS A 81 -10.83 13.43 22.19
N LEU A 82 -10.77 13.12 20.89
CA LEU A 82 -11.96 12.89 20.05
C LEU A 82 -12.60 11.52 20.25
N SER A 83 -11.86 10.54 20.76
CA SER A 83 -12.33 9.16 20.97
C SER A 83 -13.61 9.06 21.83
N GLN A 84 -13.89 10.07 22.66
CA GLN A 84 -15.02 10.09 23.59
C GLN A 84 -16.34 10.59 22.98
N LYS A 85 -16.30 11.28 21.84
CA LYS A 85 -17.51 11.84 21.19
C LYS A 85 -18.22 10.76 20.39
N ARG A 86 -19.51 10.51 20.58
CA ARG A 86 -20.26 9.57 19.74
C ARG A 86 -21.00 10.32 18.63
N LEU A 87 -20.65 10.07 17.37
CA LEU A 87 -21.32 10.67 16.21
C LEU A 87 -21.93 9.58 15.34
N GLN A 88 -23.20 9.76 14.97
CA GLN A 88 -23.87 8.99 13.94
C GLN A 88 -24.53 9.97 12.95
N PRO A 89 -24.22 9.90 11.64
CA PRO A 89 -24.83 10.76 10.64
C PRO A 89 -26.34 10.52 10.53
N LYS A 90 -27.13 11.58 10.43
CA LYS A 90 -28.60 11.54 10.29
C LYS A 90 -29.08 10.98 8.94
N LEU A 91 -28.20 10.92 7.95
CA LEU A 91 -28.45 10.38 6.62
C LEU A 91 -28.34 8.85 6.56
N LEU A 92 -27.79 8.21 7.59
CA LEU A 92 -27.85 6.77 7.71
C LEU A 92 -29.31 6.33 7.91
N ASP A 93 -29.65 5.14 7.42
CA ASP A 93 -30.97 4.56 7.63
C ASP A 93 -31.22 4.31 9.12
N ASN A 94 -32.41 4.66 9.61
CA ASN A 94 -32.77 4.54 11.03
C ASN A 94 -32.78 3.09 11.53
N SER A 95 -32.92 2.11 10.63
CA SER A 95 -32.86 0.68 10.97
C SER A 95 -31.44 0.17 11.22
N CYS A 96 -30.42 0.97 10.87
CA CYS A 96 -29.02 0.58 10.92
C CYS A 96 -28.27 1.39 11.99
N SER A 97 -27.58 0.71 12.90
CA SER A 97 -26.76 1.33 13.95
C SER A 97 -25.30 0.91 13.83
N LEU A 98 -24.40 1.88 14.03
CA LEU A 98 -22.96 1.63 14.06
C LEU A 98 -22.57 1.02 15.41
N HIS A 99 -21.76 -0.04 15.39
CA HIS A 99 -21.12 -0.53 16.62
C HIS A 99 -20.22 0.54 17.25
N GLU A 100 -19.96 0.46 18.55
CA GLU A 100 -19.16 1.47 19.26
C GLU A 100 -17.78 1.66 18.64
N TYR A 101 -17.09 0.58 18.29
CA TYR A 101 -15.81 0.66 17.59
C TYR A 101 -15.96 1.31 16.20
N GLN A 102 -17.06 1.08 15.48
CA GLN A 102 -17.28 1.73 14.18
C GLN A 102 -17.49 3.24 14.34
N GLN A 103 -18.14 3.70 15.41
CA GLN A 103 -18.29 5.12 15.73
C GLN A 103 -16.93 5.77 16.02
N VAL A 104 -16.08 5.12 16.81
CA VAL A 104 -14.69 5.57 17.04
C VAL A 104 -13.93 5.67 15.71
N GLY A 105 -14.12 4.70 14.82
CA GLY A 105 -13.51 4.73 13.48
C GLY A 105 -14.02 5.88 12.61
N LEU A 106 -15.32 6.17 12.67
CA LEU A 106 -15.92 7.32 12.00
C LEU A 106 -15.35 8.66 12.53
N ASN A 107 -15.24 8.83 13.85
CA ASN A 107 -14.65 10.04 14.42
C ASN A 107 -13.20 10.24 13.99
N TRP A 108 -12.43 9.15 13.95
CA TRP A 108 -11.07 9.18 13.44
C TRP A 108 -11.03 9.65 11.98
N LEU A 109 -11.91 9.12 11.11
CA LEU A 109 -12.00 9.58 9.71
C LEU A 109 -12.36 11.07 9.60
N ILE A 110 -13.24 11.57 10.47
CA ILE A 110 -13.62 13.00 10.53
C ILE A 110 -12.43 13.86 10.96
N MET A 111 -11.69 13.46 11.99
CA MET A 111 -10.48 14.15 12.44
C MET A 111 -9.44 14.26 11.31
N MET A 112 -9.19 13.14 10.62
CA MET A 112 -8.26 13.09 9.49
C MET A 112 -8.68 14.04 8.36
N TYR A 113 -10.00 14.14 8.12
CA TYR A 113 -10.56 15.09 7.17
C TYR A 113 -10.32 16.55 7.57
N GLU A 114 -10.62 16.92 8.83
CA GLU A 114 -10.47 18.28 9.36
C GLU A 114 -9.02 18.75 9.32
N LYS A 115 -8.06 17.87 9.66
CA LYS A 115 -6.62 18.14 9.56
C LYS A 115 -6.10 18.13 8.13
N GLY A 116 -6.86 17.54 7.22
CA GLY A 116 -6.46 17.45 5.84
C GLY A 116 -5.33 16.46 5.60
N PHE A 117 -5.33 15.34 6.30
CA PHE A 117 -4.46 14.22 6.02
C PHE A 117 -5.20 13.13 5.25
N ASN A 118 -4.47 12.38 4.42
CA ASN A 118 -4.99 11.12 3.91
C ASN A 118 -4.82 10.05 5.00
N CYS A 119 -5.56 8.96 4.94
CA CYS A 119 -5.55 7.99 6.03
C CYS A 119 -5.68 6.55 5.54
N ILE A 120 -5.30 5.61 6.41
CA ILE A 120 -5.33 4.18 6.13
C ILE A 120 -6.25 3.49 7.16
N LEU A 121 -7.39 2.97 6.70
CA LEU A 121 -8.29 2.19 7.52
C LEU A 121 -7.88 0.71 7.44
N GLY A 122 -7.11 0.29 8.44
CA GLY A 122 -6.44 -1.00 8.56
C GLY A 122 -7.12 -2.03 9.46
N ASP A 123 -8.38 -1.80 9.85
CA ASP A 123 -9.18 -2.73 10.66
C ASP A 123 -9.22 -4.13 10.04
N GLU A 124 -9.22 -5.15 10.90
CA GLU A 124 -9.32 -6.55 10.49
C GLU A 124 -10.54 -6.79 9.58
N MET A 125 -10.37 -7.69 8.61
CA MET A 125 -11.45 -8.12 7.73
C MET A 125 -12.66 -8.63 8.53
N GLY A 126 -13.85 -8.09 8.21
CA GLY A 126 -15.10 -8.39 8.93
C GLY A 126 -15.55 -7.33 9.93
N LEU A 127 -14.73 -6.33 10.26
CA LEU A 127 -15.11 -5.23 11.17
C LEU A 127 -15.95 -4.10 10.51
N GLY A 128 -16.45 -4.30 9.29
CA GLY A 128 -17.34 -3.34 8.63
C GLY A 128 -16.67 -2.04 8.17
N LYS A 129 -15.45 -2.10 7.60
CA LYS A 129 -14.76 -0.94 7.01
C LYS A 129 -15.61 -0.19 5.98
N THR A 130 -16.32 -0.93 5.13
CA THR A 130 -17.28 -0.39 4.14
C THR A 130 -18.33 0.50 4.80
N ILE A 131 -18.92 0.03 5.91
CA ILE A 131 -19.96 0.76 6.65
C ILE A 131 -19.38 2.05 7.25
N GLN A 132 -18.17 2.00 7.83
CA GLN A 132 -17.49 3.18 8.36
C GLN A 132 -17.27 4.25 7.27
N VAL A 133 -16.88 3.85 6.06
CA VAL A 133 -16.71 4.77 4.93
C VAL A 133 -18.05 5.31 4.43
N ILE A 134 -19.11 4.50 4.34
CA ILE A 134 -20.45 4.98 3.96
C ILE A 134 -20.94 6.02 4.97
N ALA A 135 -20.77 5.76 6.27
CA ALA A 135 -21.08 6.71 7.32
C ALA A 135 -20.25 8.00 7.21
N PHE A 136 -18.97 7.89 6.87
CA PHE A 136 -18.12 9.05 6.63
C PHE A 136 -18.59 9.89 5.42
N ILE A 137 -18.97 9.26 4.31
CA ILE A 137 -19.52 9.98 3.15
C ILE A 137 -20.86 10.64 3.49
N ALA A 138 -21.71 9.95 4.28
CA ALA A 138 -22.97 10.52 4.77
C ALA A 138 -22.71 11.78 5.62
N TYR A 139 -21.74 11.72 6.53
CA TYR A 139 -21.29 12.88 7.30
C TYR A 139 -20.82 14.05 6.41
N LEU A 140 -19.99 13.78 5.39
CA LEU A 140 -19.52 14.81 4.47
C LEU A 140 -20.69 15.50 3.73
N LYS A 141 -21.70 14.72 3.33
CA LYS A 141 -22.89 15.25 2.68
C LYS A 141 -23.70 16.15 3.61
N GLU A 142 -23.82 15.79 4.90
CA GLU A 142 -24.45 16.63 5.93
C GLU A 142 -23.68 17.93 6.19
N ALA A 143 -22.35 17.86 6.17
CA ALA A 143 -21.46 19.02 6.26
C ALA A 143 -21.42 19.88 4.97
N ASN A 144 -22.31 19.62 4.02
CA ASN A 144 -22.42 20.29 2.72
C ASN A 144 -21.16 20.18 1.83
N VAL A 145 -20.29 19.20 2.11
CA VAL A 145 -19.16 18.84 1.26
C VAL A 145 -19.67 17.89 0.19
N ARG A 146 -20.33 18.45 -0.82
CA ARG A 146 -20.94 17.66 -1.89
C ARG A 146 -19.87 17.09 -2.82
N GLY A 147 -20.12 15.87 -3.27
CA GLY A 147 -19.25 15.11 -4.14
C GLY A 147 -19.03 15.73 -5.53
N PRO A 148 -18.39 14.98 -6.43
CA PRO A 148 -18.33 13.52 -6.39
C PRO A 148 -17.16 12.99 -5.57
N HIS A 149 -17.45 11.99 -4.73
CA HIS A 149 -16.46 11.12 -4.13
C HIS A 149 -16.28 9.88 -5.02
N LEU A 150 -15.04 9.40 -5.20
CA LEU A 150 -14.75 8.20 -5.98
C LEU A 150 -14.45 7.03 -5.04
N VAL A 151 -15.14 5.91 -5.23
CA VAL A 151 -14.84 4.65 -4.54
C VAL A 151 -14.32 3.66 -5.57
N VAL A 152 -13.12 3.14 -5.33
CA VAL A 152 -12.41 2.22 -6.22
C VAL A 152 -12.27 0.88 -5.52
N VAL A 153 -12.83 -0.16 -6.13
CA VAL A 153 -12.93 -1.48 -5.50
C VAL A 153 -12.43 -2.60 -6.40
N PRO A 154 -12.06 -3.77 -5.85
CA PRO A 154 -11.94 -4.99 -6.64
C PRO A 154 -13.22 -5.31 -7.41
N SER A 155 -13.10 -5.91 -8.59
CA SER A 155 -14.29 -6.27 -9.39
C SER A 155 -15.23 -7.23 -8.66
N SER A 156 -14.71 -8.05 -7.75
CA SER A 156 -15.50 -9.00 -6.94
C SER A 156 -16.34 -8.36 -5.84
N THR A 157 -16.05 -7.12 -5.42
CA THR A 157 -16.75 -6.49 -4.29
C THR A 157 -17.68 -5.35 -4.70
N ILE A 158 -17.76 -5.03 -6.00
CA ILE A 158 -18.57 -3.90 -6.47
C ILE A 158 -20.06 -4.03 -6.14
N GLU A 159 -20.63 -5.23 -6.31
CA GLU A 159 -22.04 -5.51 -5.98
C GLU A 159 -22.30 -5.42 -4.48
N ASN A 160 -21.35 -5.86 -3.66
CA ASN A 160 -21.43 -5.72 -2.20
C ASN A 160 -21.50 -4.23 -1.80
N TRP A 161 -20.62 -3.40 -2.37
CA TRP A 161 -20.65 -1.95 -2.13
C TRP A 161 -21.97 -1.31 -2.55
N MET A 162 -22.54 -1.72 -3.69
CA MET A 162 -23.85 -1.24 -4.14
C MET A 162 -24.95 -1.58 -3.13
N SER A 163 -25.01 -2.84 -2.69
CA SER A 163 -25.99 -3.31 -1.71
C SER A 163 -25.87 -2.58 -0.37
N GLU A 164 -24.66 -2.35 0.11
CA GLU A 164 -24.42 -1.63 1.36
C GLU A 164 -24.83 -0.15 1.26
N PHE A 165 -24.57 0.53 0.13
CA PHE A 165 -25.07 1.90 -0.07
C PHE A 165 -26.60 1.97 -0.06
N ILE A 166 -27.26 1.03 -0.73
CA ILE A 166 -28.73 0.95 -0.77
C ILE A 166 -29.30 0.72 0.64
N LYS A 167 -28.67 -0.18 1.41
CA LYS A 167 -29.10 -0.53 2.77
C LYS A 167 -28.84 0.59 3.78
N TRP A 168 -27.61 1.12 3.83
CA TRP A 168 -27.18 2.02 4.90
C TRP A 168 -27.44 3.49 4.60
N CYS A 169 -27.43 3.92 3.34
CA CYS A 169 -27.60 5.33 3.00
C CYS A 169 -28.28 5.52 1.63
N PRO A 170 -29.58 5.15 1.50
CA PRO A 170 -30.32 5.22 0.24
C PRO A 170 -30.47 6.64 -0.33
N LYS A 171 -30.26 7.67 0.51
CA LYS A 171 -30.30 9.09 0.12
C LYS A 171 -29.04 9.53 -0.63
N ILE A 172 -27.97 8.72 -0.69
CA ILE A 172 -26.78 8.99 -1.50
C ILE A 172 -27.04 8.62 -2.96
N ARG A 173 -26.76 9.55 -3.87
CA ARG A 173 -26.88 9.32 -5.31
C ARG A 173 -25.62 8.65 -5.84
N LEU A 174 -25.68 7.33 -5.93
CA LEU A 174 -24.60 6.46 -6.41
C LEU A 174 -24.63 6.32 -7.94
N LEU A 175 -23.51 6.60 -8.59
CA LEU A 175 -23.25 6.25 -10.00
C LEU A 175 -22.27 5.08 -10.06
N THR A 176 -22.73 3.91 -10.48
CA THR A 176 -21.85 2.76 -10.69
C THR A 176 -21.27 2.78 -12.12
N TYR A 177 -19.96 2.87 -12.23
CA TYR A 177 -19.21 2.90 -13.48
C TYR A 177 -18.52 1.55 -13.73
N TYR A 178 -19.26 0.61 -14.31
CA TYR A 178 -18.77 -0.70 -14.73
C TYR A 178 -19.58 -1.19 -15.94
N GLY A 179 -19.15 -2.28 -16.57
CA GLY A 179 -19.82 -2.88 -17.73
C GLY A 179 -19.06 -2.73 -19.05
N SER A 180 -19.76 -3.03 -20.14
CA SER A 180 -19.27 -3.03 -21.51
C SER A 180 -18.85 -1.62 -21.98
N GLN A 181 -18.23 -1.52 -23.16
CA GLN A 181 -17.80 -0.23 -23.70
C GLN A 181 -18.98 0.70 -24.01
N ASP A 182 -20.07 0.13 -24.52
CA ASP A 182 -21.25 0.87 -24.95
C ASP A 182 -22.07 1.38 -23.76
N GLU A 183 -22.27 0.54 -22.74
CA GLU A 183 -22.89 0.96 -21.47
C GLU A 183 -22.10 2.10 -20.84
N ARG A 184 -20.77 1.98 -20.79
CA ARG A 184 -19.92 3.04 -20.24
C ARG A 184 -20.00 4.32 -21.06
N ARG A 185 -20.15 4.24 -22.39
CA ARG A 185 -20.34 5.44 -23.23
C ARG A 185 -21.63 6.18 -22.87
N GLN A 186 -22.72 5.46 -22.64
CA GLN A 186 -23.99 6.02 -22.20
C GLN A 186 -23.89 6.62 -20.80
N LEU A 187 -23.27 5.91 -19.85
CA LEU A 187 -23.02 6.39 -18.48
C LEU A 187 -22.20 7.69 -18.49
N ARG A 188 -21.16 7.79 -19.32
CA ARG A 188 -20.37 9.03 -19.46
C ARG A 188 -21.21 10.21 -19.94
N HIS A 189 -22.11 9.99 -20.89
CA HIS A 189 -23.00 11.05 -21.39
C HIS A 189 -24.01 11.51 -20.34
N MET A 190 -24.63 10.56 -19.62
CA MET A 190 -25.54 10.86 -18.53
C MET A 190 -24.85 11.63 -17.40
N ALA A 191 -23.67 11.18 -17.00
CA ALA A 191 -22.93 11.76 -15.88
C ALA A 191 -22.38 13.17 -16.20
N LYS A 192 -22.11 13.49 -17.47
CA LYS A 192 -21.81 14.87 -17.90
C LYS A 192 -23.00 15.80 -17.73
N LYS A 193 -24.22 15.34 -18.05
CA LYS A 193 -25.45 16.14 -17.95
C LYS A 193 -25.93 16.33 -16.50
N LYS A 194 -25.67 15.36 -15.62
CA LYS A 194 -26.17 15.33 -14.24
C LYS A 194 -25.04 15.39 -13.20
N LYS A 195 -23.97 16.14 -13.48
CA LYS A 195 -22.77 16.18 -12.63
C LYS A 195 -23.06 16.60 -11.19
N GLU A 196 -23.93 17.59 -11.01
CA GLU A 196 -24.37 18.09 -9.67
C GLU A 196 -25.27 17.12 -8.93
N ASN A 197 -25.77 16.09 -9.63
CA ASN A 197 -26.66 15.07 -9.08
C ASN A 197 -25.94 13.76 -8.69
N ILE A 198 -24.62 13.74 -8.69
CA ILE A 198 -23.83 12.56 -8.34
C ILE A 198 -23.06 12.83 -7.07
N ASP A 199 -23.34 12.07 -6.02
CA ASP A 199 -22.65 12.20 -4.75
C ASP A 199 -21.43 11.26 -4.70
N VAL A 200 -21.60 10.02 -5.21
CA VAL A 200 -20.56 8.98 -5.22
C VAL A 200 -20.47 8.32 -6.59
N VAL A 201 -19.25 8.12 -7.08
CA VAL A 201 -18.93 7.29 -8.25
C VAL A 201 -18.26 6.01 -7.75
N LEU A 202 -18.84 4.84 -8.06
CA LEU A 202 -18.28 3.53 -7.70
C LEU A 202 -17.71 2.85 -8.95
N THR A 203 -16.45 2.43 -8.91
CA THR A 203 -15.75 1.86 -10.07
C THR A 203 -14.72 0.83 -9.63
N THR A 204 -14.08 0.16 -10.59
CA THR A 204 -13.00 -0.81 -10.32
C THR A 204 -11.62 -0.30 -10.73
N TYR A 205 -10.56 -0.89 -10.17
CA TYR A 205 -9.17 -0.55 -10.49
C TYR A 205 -8.85 -0.63 -11.99
N ASN A 206 -9.43 -1.60 -12.68
CA ASN A 206 -9.21 -1.79 -14.11
C ASN A 206 -9.82 -0.63 -14.93
N MET A 207 -10.97 -0.09 -14.51
CA MET A 207 -11.66 0.97 -15.24
C MET A 207 -10.91 2.30 -15.19
N ILE A 208 -10.21 2.61 -14.09
CA ILE A 208 -9.42 3.85 -13.98
C ILE A 208 -8.14 3.78 -14.84
N SER A 209 -7.59 2.57 -15.00
CA SER A 209 -6.29 2.37 -15.66
C SER A 209 -6.41 2.07 -17.16
N SER A 210 -7.50 1.47 -17.62
CA SER A 210 -7.52 0.74 -18.90
C SER A 210 -7.50 1.60 -20.17
N LYS A 211 -8.27 2.70 -20.25
CA LYS A 211 -8.48 3.41 -21.53
C LYS A 211 -8.45 4.93 -21.40
N HIS A 212 -8.05 5.59 -22.49
CA HIS A 212 -7.90 7.04 -22.56
C HIS A 212 -9.22 7.80 -22.29
N ASP A 213 -10.35 7.27 -22.75
CA ASP A 213 -11.66 7.89 -22.54
C ASP A 213 -12.14 7.84 -21.09
N ASP A 214 -11.80 6.78 -20.37
CA ASP A 214 -12.08 6.65 -18.94
C ASP A 214 -11.25 7.65 -18.14
N LYS A 215 -9.97 7.79 -18.47
CA LYS A 215 -9.08 8.80 -17.86
C LYS A 215 -9.62 10.21 -18.08
N LYS A 216 -10.09 10.53 -19.29
CA LYS A 216 -10.72 11.83 -19.58
C LYS A 216 -12.00 12.04 -18.78
N PHE A 217 -12.83 11.00 -18.64
CA PHE A 217 -14.04 11.06 -17.84
C PHE A 217 -13.74 11.43 -16.39
N PHE A 218 -12.87 10.68 -15.71
CA PHE A 218 -12.52 10.95 -14.31
C PHE A 218 -11.81 12.29 -14.11
N LYS A 219 -10.99 12.74 -15.07
CA LYS A 219 -10.38 14.09 -15.05
C LYS A 219 -11.42 15.22 -15.08
N ASN A 220 -12.57 15.00 -15.73
CA ASN A 220 -13.63 16.02 -15.79
C ASN A 220 -14.39 16.14 -14.46
N PHE A 221 -14.22 15.21 -13.52
CA PHE A 221 -14.74 15.34 -12.17
C PHE A 221 -13.68 15.93 -11.24
N SER A 222 -14.02 17.00 -10.54
CA SER A 222 -13.21 17.49 -9.43
C SER A 222 -13.48 16.60 -8.22
N LEU A 223 -12.83 15.43 -8.18
CA LEU A 223 -13.02 14.45 -7.11
C LEU A 223 -12.55 15.02 -5.76
N HIS A 224 -13.45 15.00 -4.78
CA HIS A 224 -13.14 15.52 -3.45
C HIS A 224 -12.41 14.47 -2.59
N TYR A 225 -12.97 13.26 -2.54
CA TYR A 225 -12.37 12.09 -1.89
C TYR A 225 -12.16 10.97 -2.91
N VAL A 226 -11.08 10.23 -2.75
CA VAL A 226 -10.88 8.94 -3.43
C VAL A 226 -10.63 7.86 -2.39
N ILE A 227 -11.50 6.85 -2.35
CA ILE A 227 -11.43 5.72 -1.44
C ILE A 227 -10.98 4.49 -2.21
N TYR A 228 -9.99 3.79 -1.68
CA TYR A 228 -9.40 2.59 -2.25
C TYR A 228 -9.69 1.38 -1.38
N ASP A 229 -10.52 0.46 -1.86
CA ASP A 229 -10.77 -0.80 -1.19
C ASP A 229 -9.75 -1.86 -1.57
N GLU A 230 -9.27 -2.63 -0.60
CA GLU A 230 -8.18 -3.59 -0.77
C GLU A 230 -6.99 -2.98 -1.54
N GLY A 231 -6.53 -1.81 -1.13
CA GLY A 231 -5.53 -1.04 -1.86
C GLY A 231 -4.10 -1.58 -1.80
N HIS A 232 -3.90 -2.89 -1.63
CA HIS A 232 -2.60 -3.53 -1.78
C HIS A 232 -1.96 -3.24 -3.15
N MET A 233 -2.77 -2.95 -4.17
CA MET A 233 -2.31 -2.51 -5.49
C MET A 233 -1.61 -1.14 -5.49
N LEU A 234 -1.76 -0.33 -4.43
CA LEU A 234 -1.13 0.99 -4.30
C LEU A 234 0.20 0.96 -3.52
N LYS A 235 0.67 -0.22 -3.12
CA LYS A 235 1.95 -0.37 -2.40
C LYS A 235 3.17 0.03 -3.23
N ASN A 236 3.09 -0.12 -4.56
CA ASN A 236 4.19 0.22 -5.46
C ASN A 236 3.94 1.55 -6.18
N CYS A 237 4.48 2.60 -5.59
CA CYS A 237 4.48 3.98 -6.05
C CYS A 237 5.08 4.23 -7.45
N GLY A 238 5.97 3.34 -7.92
CA GLY A 238 6.65 3.49 -9.21
C GLY A 238 5.76 3.23 -10.42
N THR A 239 4.58 2.63 -10.20
CA THR A 239 3.69 2.23 -11.30
C THR A 239 2.92 3.42 -11.89
N ASP A 240 2.73 3.45 -13.21
CA ASP A 240 1.86 4.43 -13.86
C ASP A 240 0.42 4.38 -13.31
N ARG A 241 0.00 3.20 -12.86
CA ARG A 241 -1.27 2.99 -12.15
C ARG A 241 -1.32 3.84 -10.87
N TYR A 242 -0.30 3.79 -10.03
CA TYR A 242 -0.19 4.61 -8.83
C TYR A 242 -0.25 6.11 -9.14
N ARG A 243 0.59 6.59 -10.08
CA ARG A 243 0.60 8.02 -10.46
C ARG A 243 -0.74 8.52 -10.99
N ASN A 244 -1.52 7.66 -11.65
CA ASN A 244 -2.86 8.03 -12.11
C ASN A 244 -3.91 8.00 -11.00
N LEU A 245 -3.81 7.07 -10.05
CA LEU A 245 -4.71 6.96 -8.90
C LEU A 245 -4.43 8.08 -7.87
N MET A 246 -3.19 8.52 -7.70
CA MET A 246 -2.84 9.57 -6.74
C MET A 246 -3.46 10.95 -7.01
N LYS A 247 -4.15 11.13 -8.14
CA LYS A 247 -4.85 12.35 -8.56
C LYS A 247 -6.18 12.50 -7.81
N GLY A 248 -6.12 13.07 -6.61
CA GLY A 248 -7.28 13.41 -5.78
C GLY A 248 -6.86 14.26 -4.58
N LYS A 249 -7.76 15.17 -4.13
CA LYS A 249 -7.46 16.10 -3.03
C LYS A 249 -7.30 15.38 -1.70
N ARG A 250 -8.20 14.44 -1.41
CA ARG A 250 -8.20 13.63 -0.18
C ARG A 250 -8.35 12.16 -0.53
N LYS A 251 -7.67 11.29 0.21
CA LYS A 251 -7.56 9.86 -0.10
C LYS A 251 -7.72 9.01 1.16
N ILE A 252 -8.43 7.89 1.04
CA ILE A 252 -8.57 6.87 2.09
C ILE A 252 -8.13 5.52 1.50
N LEU A 253 -7.24 4.83 2.20
CA LEU A 253 -6.80 3.49 1.84
C LEU A 253 -7.40 2.47 2.81
N MET A 254 -8.21 1.54 2.32
CA MET A 254 -8.69 0.41 3.11
C MET A 254 -7.88 -0.83 2.78
N THR A 255 -7.43 -1.55 3.81
CA THR A 255 -6.63 -2.77 3.63
C THR A 255 -6.70 -3.64 4.88
N GLY A 256 -6.91 -4.94 4.71
CA GLY A 256 -6.80 -5.89 5.83
C GLY A 256 -5.36 -6.14 6.29
N THR A 257 -4.37 -5.77 5.47
CA THR A 257 -2.94 -5.99 5.73
C THR A 257 -2.14 -4.69 5.51
N PRO A 258 -2.27 -3.69 6.40
CA PRO A 258 -1.72 -2.35 6.20
C PRO A 258 -0.19 -2.26 6.14
N LEU A 259 0.57 -3.13 6.80
CA LEU A 259 2.03 -2.96 6.95
C LEU A 259 2.79 -4.25 6.61
N GLN A 260 3.83 -4.12 5.77
CA GLN A 260 4.88 -5.12 5.58
C GLN A 260 6.21 -4.55 6.10
N ASN A 261 7.15 -5.40 6.50
CA ASN A 261 8.48 -5.00 6.97
C ASN A 261 9.41 -4.62 5.80
N ASN A 262 9.00 -3.64 4.99
CA ASN A 262 9.77 -3.14 3.85
C ASN A 262 9.79 -1.61 3.88
N LEU A 263 10.97 -1.02 4.05
CA LEU A 263 11.15 0.43 4.14
C LEU A 263 10.61 1.18 2.92
N ILE A 264 10.78 0.63 1.71
CA ILE A 264 10.28 1.24 0.47
C ILE A 264 8.75 1.32 0.49
N GLU A 265 8.08 0.28 0.98
CA GLU A 265 6.62 0.28 1.10
C GLU A 265 6.16 1.26 2.19
N LEU A 266 6.85 1.31 3.33
CA LEU A 266 6.55 2.24 4.41
C LEU A 266 6.68 3.70 3.94
N ILE A 267 7.76 4.06 3.26
CA ILE A 267 7.95 5.40 2.69
C ILE A 267 6.86 5.69 1.64
N SER A 268 6.49 4.70 0.82
CA SER A 268 5.40 4.86 -0.16
C SER A 268 4.05 5.13 0.50
N LEU A 269 3.77 4.49 1.65
CA LEU A 269 2.59 4.74 2.46
C LEU A 269 2.65 6.11 3.15
N MET A 270 3.81 6.51 3.67
CA MET A 270 4.00 7.84 4.26
C MET A 270 3.73 8.94 3.23
N TYR A 271 4.25 8.81 2.02
CA TYR A 271 3.95 9.73 0.92
C TYR A 271 2.47 9.76 0.54
N PHE A 272 1.81 8.59 0.56
CA PHE A 272 0.37 8.51 0.34
C PHE A 272 -0.40 9.33 1.39
N VAL A 273 -0.05 9.15 2.67
CA VAL A 273 -0.70 9.79 3.81
C VAL A 273 -0.41 11.31 3.85
N MET A 274 0.86 11.68 3.70
CA MET A 274 1.42 13.01 3.93
C MET A 274 1.99 13.64 2.66
N THR A 275 1.27 13.54 1.53
CA THR A 275 1.77 14.02 0.23
C THR A 275 2.28 15.47 0.30
N ASN A 276 1.58 16.35 1.02
CA ASN A 276 1.93 17.78 1.14
C ASN A 276 3.27 18.03 1.85
N ILE A 277 3.67 17.17 2.78
CA ILE A 277 4.97 17.28 3.48
C ILE A 277 6.07 16.85 2.52
N PHE A 278 5.91 15.68 1.90
CA PHE A 278 6.89 15.13 0.97
C PHE A 278 7.12 16.01 -0.26
N THR A 279 6.08 16.69 -0.78
CA THR A 279 6.22 17.60 -1.92
C THR A 279 7.06 18.85 -1.62
N LYS A 280 7.33 19.16 -0.34
CA LYS A 280 8.27 20.24 0.02
C LYS A 280 9.73 19.85 -0.22
N TYR A 281 10.02 18.55 -0.14
CA TYR A 281 11.37 18.01 -0.13
C TYR A 281 11.75 17.27 -1.42
N CYS A 282 10.77 16.69 -2.12
CA CYS A 282 11.00 16.00 -3.39
C CYS A 282 9.86 16.28 -4.39
N GLU A 283 10.23 16.61 -5.63
CA GLU A 283 9.28 16.70 -6.74
C GLU A 283 8.88 15.31 -7.26
N ASP A 284 9.84 14.37 -7.28
CA ASP A 284 9.63 12.99 -7.70
C ASP A 284 10.08 11.98 -6.64
N ILE A 285 9.10 11.35 -5.98
CA ILE A 285 9.37 10.27 -5.02
C ILE A 285 9.98 9.03 -5.68
N GLY A 286 9.78 8.84 -6.99
CA GLY A 286 10.35 7.73 -7.74
C GLY A 286 11.88 7.72 -7.67
N GLN A 287 12.50 8.91 -7.76
CA GLN A 287 13.96 9.07 -7.62
C GLN A 287 14.41 8.69 -6.21
N LEU A 288 13.76 9.26 -5.19
CA LEU A 288 14.05 8.96 -3.78
C LEU A 288 13.97 7.45 -3.50
N LEU A 289 12.94 6.77 -4.01
CA LEU A 289 12.75 5.33 -3.80
C LEU A 289 13.66 4.46 -4.65
N GLN A 290 14.13 4.93 -5.81
CA GLN A 290 15.09 4.22 -6.64
C GLN A 290 16.45 4.11 -5.95
N HIS A 291 16.89 5.16 -5.23
CA HIS A 291 18.10 5.10 -4.41
C HIS A 291 18.01 4.02 -3.31
N PHE A 292 16.84 3.86 -2.67
CA PHE A 292 16.64 2.79 -1.68
C PHE A 292 16.63 1.39 -2.31
N LYS A 293 16.11 1.24 -3.54
CA LYS A 293 16.13 -0.06 -4.25
C LYS A 293 17.54 -0.49 -4.65
N GLN A 294 18.40 0.45 -5.06
CA GLN A 294 19.78 0.16 -5.47
C GLN A 294 20.66 -0.33 -4.30
N GLN A 295 20.24 -0.11 -3.06
CA GLN A 295 20.89 -0.60 -1.84
C GLN A 295 20.54 -2.06 -1.49
N GLY A 296 19.63 -2.71 -2.22
CA GLY A 296 19.10 -4.04 -1.91
C GLY A 296 20.10 -5.21 -1.97
N PRO A 297 20.95 -5.38 -3.01
CA PRO A 297 21.74 -6.61 -3.15
C PRO A 297 23.16 -6.57 -2.58
N ALA A 298 23.70 -5.39 -2.24
CA ALA A 298 25.13 -5.24 -1.88
C ALA A 298 25.40 -5.06 -0.37
N LEU A 299 24.37 -5.13 0.48
CA LEU A 299 24.41 -4.61 1.86
C LEU A 299 23.96 -5.62 2.94
N GLU A 300 23.97 -6.93 2.65
CA GLU A 300 23.76 -7.97 3.65
C GLU A 300 24.93 -8.13 4.65
N SER A 301 25.95 -7.26 4.58
CA SER A 301 27.03 -7.18 5.55
C SER A 301 26.66 -6.27 6.74
N GLY A 302 26.19 -6.89 7.84
CA GLY A 302 26.25 -6.46 9.25
C GLY A 302 25.83 -5.02 9.64
N SER A 303 26.57 -4.01 9.19
CA SER A 303 26.52 -2.63 9.71
C SER A 303 25.38 -1.80 9.12
N CYS A 304 24.99 -2.04 7.85
CA CYS A 304 23.93 -1.28 7.19
C CYS A 304 22.51 -1.78 7.55
N SER A 305 22.41 -3.01 8.07
CA SER A 305 21.16 -3.61 8.57
C SER A 305 20.58 -2.83 9.76
N MET A 306 21.42 -2.30 10.65
CA MET A 306 20.95 -1.51 11.81
C MET A 306 20.32 -0.17 11.38
N TYR A 307 20.96 0.55 10.45
CA TYR A 307 20.40 1.81 9.93
C TYR A 307 19.02 1.61 9.29
N GLN A 308 18.86 0.56 8.49
CA GLN A 308 17.56 0.26 7.87
C GLN A 308 16.50 -0.16 8.90
N LYS A 309 16.86 -0.95 9.92
CA LYS A 309 15.95 -1.34 11.01
C LYS A 309 15.45 -0.13 11.79
N ASP A 310 16.34 0.77 12.18
CA ASP A 310 15.98 1.99 12.91
C ASP A 310 15.02 2.88 12.09
N ARG A 311 15.27 3.01 10.78
CA ARG A 311 14.40 3.77 9.89
C ARG A 311 13.05 3.10 9.66
N ILE A 312 13.00 1.77 9.62
CA ILE A 312 11.75 1.02 9.58
C ILE A 312 10.92 1.28 10.84
N GLU A 313 11.56 1.27 12.01
CA GLU A 313 10.88 1.54 13.28
C GLU A 313 10.39 2.98 13.38
N GLN A 314 11.24 3.96 13.03
CA GLN A 314 10.85 5.37 12.97
C GLN A 314 9.67 5.60 12.00
N ALA A 315 9.73 5.03 10.80
CA ALA A 315 8.64 5.13 9.82
C ALA A 315 7.33 4.51 10.34
N LYS A 316 7.40 3.39 11.08
CA LYS A 316 6.22 2.78 11.72
C LYS A 316 5.61 3.68 12.78
N GLN A 317 6.43 4.29 13.64
CA GLN A 317 5.97 5.23 14.67
C GLN A 317 5.27 6.44 14.04
N ILE A 318 5.86 7.01 12.98
CA ILE A 318 5.29 8.14 12.25
C ILE A 318 3.97 7.76 11.58
N LEU A 319 3.85 6.56 11.01
CA LEU A 319 2.65 6.10 10.34
C LEU A 319 1.50 5.73 11.29
N GLN A 320 1.81 5.33 12.53
CA GLN A 320 0.83 4.82 13.50
C GLN A 320 -0.43 5.70 13.63
N PRO A 321 -0.36 7.03 13.86
CA PRO A 321 -1.57 7.85 14.02
C PRO A 321 -2.42 7.97 12.73
N TYR A 322 -1.84 7.66 11.58
CA TYR A 322 -2.50 7.69 10.27
C TYR A 322 -3.06 6.33 9.85
N ILE A 323 -2.86 5.30 10.66
CA ILE A 323 -3.38 3.94 10.45
C ILE A 323 -4.27 3.57 11.63
N LEU A 324 -5.58 3.49 11.40
CA LEU A 324 -6.48 2.89 12.37
C LEU A 324 -6.54 1.38 12.13
N ARG A 325 -6.02 0.59 13.08
CA ARG A 325 -6.05 -0.87 13.02
C ARG A 325 -6.53 -1.48 14.34
N ARG A 326 -7.64 -2.23 14.26
CA ARG A 326 -8.17 -3.05 15.36
C ARG A 326 -8.36 -4.50 14.93
N LEU A 327 -8.22 -5.41 15.90
CA LEU A 327 -8.44 -6.84 15.74
C LEU A 327 -9.82 -7.23 16.26
N LYS A 328 -10.39 -8.31 15.73
CA LYS A 328 -11.65 -8.89 16.21
C LYS A 328 -11.61 -9.19 17.70
N THR A 329 -10.50 -9.73 18.19
CA THR A 329 -10.29 -10.04 19.61
C THR A 329 -10.34 -8.80 20.51
N GLN A 330 -10.06 -7.61 19.98
CA GLN A 330 -10.09 -6.36 20.73
C GLN A 330 -11.48 -5.72 20.80
N VAL A 331 -12.36 -6.02 19.83
CA VAL A 331 -13.63 -5.29 19.66
C VAL A 331 -14.87 -6.18 19.68
N LEU A 332 -14.72 -7.49 19.47
CA LEU A 332 -15.79 -8.47 19.47
C LEU A 332 -15.49 -9.58 20.48
N GLY A 333 -15.81 -9.34 21.75
CA GLY A 333 -15.60 -10.31 22.83
C GLY A 333 -16.52 -11.53 22.80
N HIS A 334 -17.53 -11.56 21.92
CA HIS A 334 -18.51 -12.64 21.80
C HIS A 334 -18.20 -13.65 20.69
N LEU A 335 -17.08 -13.47 19.96
CA LEU A 335 -16.71 -14.42 18.92
C LEU A 335 -16.21 -15.74 19.55
N PRO A 336 -16.51 -16.89 18.95
CA PRO A 336 -15.95 -18.17 19.38
C PRO A 336 -14.44 -18.20 19.15
N GLU A 337 -13.76 -19.08 19.89
CA GLU A 337 -12.32 -19.28 19.74
C GLU A 337 -11.98 -19.85 18.35
N LYS A 338 -10.88 -19.36 17.75
CA LYS A 338 -10.36 -19.88 16.49
C LYS A 338 -9.40 -21.02 16.79
N HIS A 339 -9.76 -22.24 16.40
CA HIS A 339 -8.84 -23.38 16.43
C HIS A 339 -8.09 -23.50 15.10
N GLU A 340 -6.77 -23.69 15.16
CA GLU A 340 -5.90 -23.88 14.01
C GLU A 340 -5.06 -25.13 14.27
N GLU A 341 -5.20 -26.13 13.40
CA GLU A 341 -4.49 -27.40 13.48
C GLU A 341 -3.65 -27.58 12.22
N VAL A 342 -2.37 -27.92 12.40
CA VAL A 342 -1.46 -28.25 11.30
C VAL A 342 -1.40 -29.76 11.21
N ILE A 343 -2.00 -30.31 10.15
CA ILE A 343 -1.99 -31.75 9.88
C ILE A 343 -0.85 -32.05 8.90
N GLU A 344 0.16 -32.76 9.38
CA GLU A 344 1.21 -33.29 8.53
C GLU A 344 0.71 -34.56 7.82
N VAL A 345 0.84 -34.58 6.49
CA VAL A 345 0.37 -35.68 5.65
C VAL A 345 1.56 -36.33 4.97
N GLU A 346 1.65 -37.65 5.03
CA GLU A 346 2.71 -38.40 4.35
C GLU A 346 2.59 -38.29 2.83
N MET A 347 3.73 -38.12 2.16
CA MET A 347 3.79 -38.16 0.70
C MET A 347 3.48 -39.56 0.18
N LEU A 348 2.76 -39.63 -0.94
CA LEU A 348 2.58 -40.87 -1.70
C LEU A 348 3.92 -41.29 -2.34
N GLU A 349 4.08 -42.58 -2.65
CA GLU A 349 5.32 -43.10 -3.26
C GLU A 349 5.66 -42.38 -4.57
N ASP A 350 4.68 -42.14 -5.45
CA ASP A 350 4.85 -41.37 -6.70
C ASP A 350 5.29 -39.91 -6.49
N GLN A 351 5.01 -39.33 -5.31
CA GLN A 351 5.47 -38.00 -4.93
C GLN A 351 6.90 -38.08 -4.40
N LYS A 352 7.20 -39.08 -3.55
CA LYS A 352 8.56 -39.33 -3.02
C LYS A 352 9.55 -39.58 -4.15
N GLU A 353 9.21 -40.42 -5.12
CA GLU A 353 10.08 -40.72 -6.28
C GLU A 353 10.38 -39.45 -7.09
N PHE A 354 9.37 -38.62 -7.34
CA PHE A 354 9.55 -37.36 -8.04
C PHE A 354 10.47 -36.41 -7.29
N VAL A 355 10.30 -36.25 -5.97
CA VAL A 355 11.16 -35.40 -5.15
C VAL A 355 12.60 -35.92 -5.12
N ARG A 356 12.81 -37.24 -5.07
CA ARG A 356 14.15 -37.85 -5.13
C ARG A 356 14.84 -37.65 -6.47
N GLY A 357 14.10 -37.72 -7.58
CA GLY A 357 14.61 -37.50 -8.94
C GLY A 357 14.65 -36.03 -9.37
N PHE A 358 14.27 -35.11 -8.47
CA PHE A 358 14.22 -33.69 -8.78
C PHE A 358 15.62 -33.08 -8.73
N ASP A 359 16.30 -33.02 -9.88
CA ASP A 359 17.52 -32.22 -10.01
C ASP A 359 17.15 -30.74 -9.97
N GLY A 360 17.61 -30.07 -8.92
CA GLY A 360 17.38 -28.65 -8.69
C GLY A 360 18.12 -27.81 -9.73
N ASP A 361 17.52 -27.66 -10.90
CA ASP A 361 18.03 -26.77 -11.94
C ASP A 361 18.05 -25.33 -11.41
N THR A 362 19.23 -24.92 -10.97
CA THR A 362 19.49 -23.63 -10.29
C THR A 362 19.28 -22.44 -11.21
N SER A 363 19.20 -22.66 -12.52
CA SER A 363 18.90 -21.62 -13.51
C SER A 363 17.48 -21.06 -13.38
N ASN A 364 16.52 -21.85 -12.87
CA ASN A 364 15.13 -21.44 -12.66
C ASN A 364 14.54 -21.95 -11.34
N ALA A 365 15.11 -21.47 -10.22
CA ALA A 365 14.66 -21.81 -8.87
C ALA A 365 13.15 -21.58 -8.65
N TYR A 366 12.56 -20.55 -9.26
CA TYR A 366 11.13 -20.28 -9.12
C TYR A 366 10.25 -21.34 -9.80
N GLY A 367 10.62 -21.73 -11.04
CA GLY A 367 9.96 -22.82 -11.75
C GLY A 367 10.10 -24.15 -11.01
N ALA A 368 11.25 -24.39 -10.39
CA ALA A 368 11.51 -25.57 -9.59
C ALA A 368 10.57 -25.68 -8.37
N LEU A 369 10.43 -24.59 -7.59
CA LEU A 369 9.51 -24.53 -6.45
C LEU A 369 8.05 -24.73 -6.86
N ILE A 370 7.63 -24.18 -8.00
CA ILE A 370 6.28 -24.39 -8.52
C ILE A 370 6.02 -25.87 -8.79
N ARG A 371 6.98 -26.59 -9.38
CA ARG A 371 6.84 -28.03 -9.69
C ARG A 371 6.73 -28.87 -8.42
N LEU A 372 7.54 -28.58 -7.39
CA LEU A 372 7.44 -29.24 -6.09
C LEU A 372 6.08 -28.98 -5.44
N ARG A 373 5.58 -27.73 -5.50
CA ARG A 373 4.25 -27.37 -4.99
C ARG A 373 3.12 -28.10 -5.74
N GLN A 374 3.22 -28.22 -7.06
CA GLN A 374 2.28 -29.00 -7.86
C GLN A 374 2.30 -30.48 -7.46
N ALA A 375 3.50 -31.06 -7.29
CA ALA A 375 3.67 -32.44 -6.86
C ALA A 375 3.08 -32.70 -5.48
N ALA A 376 3.29 -31.79 -4.53
CA ALA A 376 2.73 -31.87 -3.18
C ALA A 376 1.19 -31.75 -3.18
N ASN A 377 0.61 -30.91 -4.05
CA ASN A 377 -0.84 -30.69 -4.09
C ASN A 377 -1.60 -31.82 -4.80
N HIS A 378 -1.26 -32.16 -6.04
CA HIS A 378 -2.00 -33.17 -6.80
C HIS A 378 -1.21 -33.74 -7.99
N PRO A 379 -1.15 -35.07 -8.16
CA PRO A 379 -0.40 -35.70 -9.26
C PRO A 379 -0.79 -35.22 -10.67
N LEU A 380 -2.08 -34.92 -10.90
CA LEU A 380 -2.60 -34.46 -12.21
C LEU A 380 -2.14 -33.06 -12.63
N LEU A 381 -1.60 -32.26 -11.70
CA LEU A 381 -0.98 -30.98 -12.07
C LEU A 381 0.35 -31.22 -12.80
N ARG A 382 0.88 -32.45 -12.73
CA ARG A 382 2.02 -32.90 -13.50
C ARG A 382 1.48 -33.52 -14.80
N ARG A 383 2.05 -33.12 -15.95
CA ARG A 383 1.76 -33.68 -17.29
C ARG A 383 2.29 -35.12 -17.46
N VAL A 384 2.22 -35.93 -16.41
CA VAL A 384 2.72 -37.32 -16.37
C VAL A 384 1.62 -38.30 -16.79
N GLN A 385 0.40 -38.13 -16.26
CA GLN A 385 -0.74 -38.98 -16.61
C GLN A 385 -1.50 -38.47 -17.85
N TYR A 386 -1.64 -37.15 -17.99
CA TYR A 386 -2.20 -36.50 -19.17
C TYR A 386 -1.11 -35.81 -19.97
N THR A 387 -0.46 -36.56 -20.85
CA THR A 387 0.54 -36.01 -21.77
C THR A 387 -0.12 -35.11 -22.80
N ASP A 388 0.65 -34.19 -23.41
CA ASP A 388 0.10 -33.26 -24.40
C ASP A 388 -0.56 -33.97 -25.59
N SER A 389 -0.01 -35.11 -26.01
CA SER A 389 -0.62 -35.95 -27.05
C SER A 389 -1.98 -36.52 -26.63
N LEU A 390 -2.13 -36.94 -25.37
CA LEU A 390 -3.39 -37.45 -24.85
C LEU A 390 -4.41 -36.32 -24.68
N VAL A 391 -3.97 -35.16 -24.18
CA VAL A 391 -4.82 -33.98 -24.03
C VAL A 391 -5.33 -33.49 -25.38
N ASP A 392 -4.49 -33.46 -26.42
CA ASP A 392 -4.90 -33.11 -27.78
C ASP A 392 -5.93 -34.09 -28.35
N LYS A 393 -5.75 -35.40 -28.11
CA LYS A 393 -6.73 -36.42 -28.52
C LYS A 393 -8.06 -36.25 -27.79
N LEU A 394 -8.02 -35.98 -26.48
CA LEU A 394 -9.21 -35.72 -25.67
C LEU A 394 -9.94 -34.45 -26.14
N ALA A 395 -9.21 -33.37 -26.38
CA ALA A 395 -9.77 -32.11 -26.89
C ALA A 395 -10.48 -32.30 -28.22
N LYS A 396 -9.84 -32.99 -29.19
CA LYS A 396 -10.45 -33.31 -30.49
C LYS A 396 -11.73 -34.14 -30.34
N THR A 397 -11.72 -35.13 -29.45
CA THR A 397 -12.88 -35.99 -29.19
C THR A 397 -14.04 -35.21 -28.55
N LEU A 398 -13.74 -34.31 -27.61
CA LEU A 398 -14.74 -33.47 -26.95
C LEU A 398 -15.34 -32.45 -27.93
N CYS A 399 -14.53 -31.80 -28.76
CA CYS A 399 -15.01 -30.89 -29.79
C CYS A 399 -15.91 -31.59 -30.81
N ALA A 400 -15.60 -32.83 -31.19
CA ALA A 400 -16.45 -33.62 -32.07
C ALA A 400 -17.83 -33.89 -31.46
N LYS A 401 -17.90 -34.26 -30.17
CA LYS A 401 -19.18 -34.52 -29.48
C LYS A 401 -20.06 -33.28 -29.28
N VAL A 402 -19.46 -32.10 -29.12
CA VAL A 402 -20.22 -30.83 -29.03
C VAL A 402 -20.80 -30.43 -30.40
N SER A 403 -20.27 -30.98 -31.48
CA SER A 403 -20.78 -30.72 -32.84
C SER A 403 -21.96 -31.62 -33.22
N GLU A 404 -22.26 -32.65 -32.42
CA GLU A 404 -23.34 -33.64 -32.63
C GLU A 404 -24.60 -33.34 -31.79
N VAL A 405 -24.59 -32.27 -30.98
CA VAL A 405 -25.73 -31.75 -30.20
C VAL A 405 -26.03 -30.34 -30.68
#